data_AF-A0A520R3E2-F1
#
_entry.id   AF-A0A520R3E2-F1
#
_cell.length_a   1.000
_cell.length_b   1.000
_cell.length_c   1.000
_cell.angle_alpha   90.00
_cell.angle_beta   90.00
_cell.angle_gamma   90.00
#
_symmetry.space_group_name_H-M   'P 1'
#
loop_
_entity.id
_entity.type
_entity.pdbx_description
1 polymer ?
#
loop_
_entity_poly.entity_id
_entity_poly.type
_entity_poly.pdbx_seq_one_letter_code
_entity_poly.pdbx_strand_id
1 'polypeptide(L)'
;MLTNDWARRSAPWVICALTMVGCDGMVMCPEGAELVEGECVMPPDADVPMDGDVPMDAEARMDAEAPMDAEPPMDGAPPITEDGGRMDEDGGTTPPDGGVPPDLPDSGPPTCPTPDTWYRDWDRDGRGDPAASVESCDPVDGFVMNADDCDDGCDTCWTGASELCDSRDNDCNGSVDEGVTSTFYRDGDGDGHGNPAMTSTGCSAPSGFVPTDTDCDDTCAACYPGNTETCDGEDNDCDVTVDEGVTSTFYRDADGDGHGDAAASTVACSAPSGYVSIDDDCNDTCAACYPGRAEVCDSEDNDCDGSTDEGVLSTFYRDMDGDGFGVTSSSTQACSQPAGYAGTGGDCNDACATCNPSATEVCDTLDNDCDAGVDEGVQTRFYRDADGDGHGLASSSVLACSAPSGHVTSMDDCDDTCGVCYPGNAEVCDGENNDCDADVDEGVLDTFYRDGDGDGHGRDDMTTLACSPPSGYAGMGMDCDDAASTTYPGASELCNAIDDDCDGSRDETFTCVEGESTGCTTSCGTRGTGTCTTSCEEP
;
A
#
# COMPACT_ATOMS: atom_id res chain seq x y z
N MET A 1 -54.91 18.54 18.41
CA MET A 1 -55.78 19.24 19.38
C MET A 1 -55.45 18.66 20.76
N LEU A 2 -54.70 19.41 21.56
CA LEU A 2 -55.14 20.01 22.84
C LEU A 2 -55.11 18.97 23.99
N THR A 3 -54.01 18.89 24.75
CA THR A 3 -53.65 19.67 25.96
C THR A 3 -54.38 19.22 27.24
N ASN A 4 -53.64 19.18 28.35
CA ASN A 4 -53.98 19.48 29.76
C ASN A 4 -53.00 18.66 30.63
N ASP A 5 -51.93 19.17 31.24
CA ASP A 5 -51.60 20.40 31.96
C ASP A 5 -52.20 20.55 33.38
N TRP A 6 -51.25 20.62 34.33
CA TRP A 6 -51.20 21.38 35.60
C TRP A 6 -51.79 20.88 36.94
N ALA A 7 -50.83 20.52 37.82
CA ALA A 7 -50.37 21.25 39.02
C ALA A 7 -51.18 21.24 40.34
N ARG A 8 -50.43 20.99 41.45
CA ARG A 8 -50.49 21.62 42.80
C ARG A 8 -49.33 21.03 43.67
N ARG A 9 -48.29 21.79 44.07
CA ARG A 9 -48.12 22.60 45.32
C ARG A 9 -48.49 21.79 46.60
N SER A 10 -47.69 21.64 47.67
CA SER A 10 -46.89 22.61 48.46
C SER A 10 -46.03 21.87 49.53
N ALA A 11 -44.91 22.48 49.96
CA ALA A 11 -43.86 22.01 50.90
C ALA A 11 -44.22 22.15 52.42
N PRO A 12 -43.30 22.28 53.44
CA PRO A 12 -41.95 21.68 53.75
C PRO A 12 -41.73 21.32 55.27
N TRP A 13 -40.76 20.47 55.64
CA TRP A 13 -40.04 20.42 56.97
C TRP A 13 -38.63 19.82 56.72
N VAL A 14 -37.48 20.55 56.75
CA VAL A 14 -36.65 21.12 57.85
C VAL A 14 -35.91 20.04 58.68
N ILE A 15 -34.66 19.66 58.35
CA ILE A 15 -33.29 20.12 58.78
C ILE A 15 -32.55 19.03 59.61
N CYS A 16 -31.37 18.60 59.13
CA CYS A 16 -30.02 18.63 59.78
C CYS A 16 -29.12 17.57 59.10
N ALA A 17 -28.25 17.93 58.16
CA ALA A 17 -26.87 18.41 58.35
C ALA A 17 -25.85 17.30 58.68
N LEU A 18 -25.03 16.92 57.69
CA LEU A 18 -23.58 16.73 57.88
C LEU A 18 -22.82 16.93 56.55
N THR A 19 -21.70 17.60 56.67
CA THR A 19 -20.79 18.17 55.67
C THR A 19 -19.85 17.16 55.01
N MET A 20 -19.49 17.34 53.73
CA MET A 20 -18.14 17.74 53.25
C MET A 20 -18.03 17.76 51.71
N VAL A 21 -17.47 18.87 51.19
CA VAL A 21 -16.51 19.10 50.06
C VAL A 21 -16.35 17.98 49.00
N GLY A 22 -16.33 18.19 47.68
CA GLY A 22 -16.23 19.39 46.84
C GLY A 22 -16.38 19.04 45.34
N CYS A 23 -16.25 20.08 44.48
CA CYS A 23 -16.29 20.08 43.01
C CYS A 23 -15.13 19.24 42.39
N ASP A 24 -15.00 18.90 41.10
CA ASP A 24 -15.62 19.26 39.82
C ASP A 24 -15.05 18.27 38.76
N GLY A 25 -15.71 18.14 37.60
CA GLY A 25 -15.02 17.88 36.32
C GLY A 25 -14.87 16.43 35.83
N MET A 26 -15.64 16.07 34.79
CA MET A 26 -15.38 14.90 33.93
C MET A 26 -14.40 15.31 32.81
N VAL A 27 -13.25 14.64 32.74
CA VAL A 27 -12.22 14.88 31.70
C VAL A 27 -12.47 13.90 30.55
N MET A 28 -12.58 14.40 29.32
CA MET A 28 -12.53 13.59 28.10
C MET A 28 -11.22 13.88 27.37
N CYS A 29 -10.42 12.84 27.08
CA CYS A 29 -9.22 12.94 26.25
C CYS A 29 -9.61 13.01 24.75
N PRO A 30 -8.83 13.70 23.90
CA PRO A 30 -9.01 13.69 22.45
C PRO A 30 -8.69 12.31 21.84
N GLU A 31 -9.25 12.02 20.65
CA GLU A 31 -9.04 10.75 19.93
C GLU A 31 -7.54 10.41 19.79
N GLY A 32 -7.15 9.22 20.26
CA GLY A 32 -5.79 8.69 20.15
C GLY A 32 -4.92 8.73 21.42
N ALA A 33 -5.45 9.22 22.55
CA ALA A 33 -4.76 9.18 23.85
C ALA A 33 -5.48 8.27 24.85
N GLU A 34 -4.71 7.50 25.64
CA GLU A 34 -5.24 6.65 26.71
C GLU A 34 -5.07 7.30 28.10
N LEU A 35 -5.97 6.97 29.01
CA LEU A 35 -6.09 7.58 30.34
C LEU A 35 -5.38 6.69 31.37
N VAL A 36 -4.20 7.13 31.83
CA VAL A 36 -3.38 6.39 32.82
C VAL A 36 -3.18 7.29 34.03
N GLU A 37 -3.62 6.83 35.21
CA GLU A 37 -3.49 7.54 36.50
C GLU A 37 -4.01 9.00 36.52
N GLY A 38 -4.98 9.34 35.67
CA GLY A 38 -5.62 10.65 35.67
C GLY A 38 -4.98 11.71 34.77
N GLU A 39 -3.99 11.34 33.95
CA GLU A 39 -3.38 12.20 32.93
C GLU A 39 -3.52 11.56 31.54
N CYS A 40 -3.77 12.35 30.49
CA CYS A 40 -3.85 11.83 29.11
C CYS A 40 -2.41 11.64 28.57
N VAL A 41 -2.06 10.41 28.18
CA VAL A 41 -0.73 10.06 27.64
C VAL A 41 -0.85 9.61 26.19
N MET A 42 0.03 10.11 25.32
CA MET A 42 0.16 9.68 23.92
C MET A 42 1.20 8.56 23.82
N PRO A 43 0.99 7.50 23.02
CA PRO A 43 2.01 6.48 22.80
C PRO A 43 3.24 7.06 22.07
N PRO A 44 4.46 6.57 22.33
CA PRO A 44 5.65 7.04 21.65
C PRO A 44 5.67 6.60 20.18
N ASP A 45 5.97 7.56 19.29
CA ASP A 45 6.15 7.35 17.86
C ASP A 45 7.31 6.37 17.58
N ALA A 46 7.04 5.38 16.73
CA ALA A 46 8.02 4.43 16.26
C ALA A 46 9.09 5.10 15.38
N ASP A 47 10.35 4.79 15.66
CA ASP A 47 11.53 5.24 14.94
C ASP A 47 11.49 4.89 13.45
N VAL A 48 11.76 5.90 12.62
CA VAL A 48 12.04 5.75 11.18
C VAL A 48 13.53 5.43 11.00
N PRO A 49 13.92 4.39 10.23
CA PRO A 49 15.31 4.20 9.86
C PRO A 49 15.62 5.02 8.59
N MET A 50 16.57 5.94 8.70
CA MET A 50 17.46 6.28 7.58
C MET A 50 18.78 5.55 7.81
N ASP A 51 19.19 4.73 6.85
CA ASP A 51 20.53 4.81 6.30
C ASP A 51 20.57 4.07 4.96
N GLY A 52 20.99 4.81 3.93
CA GLY A 52 21.17 4.32 2.58
C GLY A 52 22.58 3.82 2.37
N ASP A 53 22.67 2.62 1.79
CA ASP A 53 23.92 2.07 1.26
C ASP A 53 23.78 1.87 -0.25
N VAL A 54 24.55 2.67 -0.99
CA VAL A 54 24.86 2.45 -2.41
C VAL A 54 26.19 1.70 -2.47
N PRO A 55 26.31 0.61 -3.24
CA PRO A 55 27.60 0.17 -3.73
C PRO A 55 27.76 0.54 -5.21
N MET A 56 28.74 1.41 -5.49
CA MET A 56 29.40 1.48 -6.78
C MET A 56 30.63 0.57 -6.75
N ASP A 57 30.74 -0.32 -7.73
CA ASP A 57 31.98 -0.80 -8.36
C ASP A 57 31.54 -1.37 -9.73
N ALA A 58 31.76 -0.67 -10.84
CA ALA A 58 33.00 -0.61 -11.63
C ALA A 58 33.39 -1.95 -12.27
N GLU A 59 33.24 -2.04 -13.60
CA GLU A 59 34.27 -2.31 -14.62
C GLU A 59 33.60 -2.38 -16.02
N ALA A 60 33.85 -1.43 -16.95
CA ALA A 60 34.86 -1.48 -18.02
C ALA A 60 34.37 -2.31 -19.25
N ARG A 61 34.41 -1.90 -20.54
CA ARG A 61 35.40 -1.18 -21.36
C ARG A 61 34.91 -1.02 -22.82
N MET A 62 35.40 0.06 -23.48
CA MET A 62 35.92 0.13 -24.88
C MET A 62 34.91 0.03 -26.06
N ASP A 63 34.93 0.82 -27.15
CA ASP A 63 35.98 1.61 -27.80
C ASP A 63 35.42 2.62 -28.84
N ALA A 64 36.07 3.79 -28.91
CA ALA A 64 36.58 4.46 -30.13
C ALA A 64 35.63 4.97 -31.24
N GLU A 65 35.88 6.03 -32.01
CA GLU A 65 36.93 7.06 -32.12
C GLU A 65 36.33 8.15 -33.04
N ALA A 66 36.67 9.43 -32.82
CA ALA A 66 36.54 10.49 -33.84
C ALA A 66 37.75 10.42 -34.80
N PRO A 67 37.75 11.00 -36.03
CA PRO A 67 37.90 12.46 -36.15
C PRO A 67 37.36 13.16 -37.44
N MET A 68 37.17 14.49 -37.31
CA MET A 68 37.58 15.61 -38.21
C MET A 68 37.32 15.52 -39.74
N ASP A 69 36.61 16.47 -40.35
CA ASP A 69 37.17 17.74 -40.88
C ASP A 69 36.20 18.53 -41.80
N ALA A 70 36.38 19.86 -41.76
CA ALA A 70 36.23 20.85 -42.85
C ALA A 70 34.86 21.49 -43.23
N GLU A 71 34.94 22.83 -43.32
CA GLU A 71 33.97 23.92 -43.57
C GLU A 71 33.50 24.04 -45.04
N PRO A 72 32.85 25.14 -45.52
CA PRO A 72 31.72 25.99 -45.06
C PRO A 72 30.60 26.12 -46.15
N PRO A 73 29.50 26.89 -45.94
CA PRO A 73 28.65 27.33 -47.06
C PRO A 73 29.05 28.74 -47.55
N MET A 74 29.31 28.88 -48.84
CA MET A 74 29.25 30.16 -49.56
C MET A 74 28.04 30.14 -50.48
N ASP A 75 27.09 31.03 -50.22
CA ASP A 75 26.05 31.37 -51.19
C ASP A 75 25.85 32.89 -51.16
N GLY A 76 26.07 33.53 -52.32
CA GLY A 76 26.21 34.98 -52.44
C GLY A 76 26.50 35.38 -53.87
N ALA A 77 25.58 35.03 -54.78
CA ALA A 77 25.59 35.54 -56.14
C ALA A 77 25.26 37.05 -56.18
N PRO A 78 26.00 37.88 -56.96
CA PRO A 78 25.67 39.28 -57.19
C PRO A 78 24.75 39.46 -58.43
N PRO A 79 24.06 40.61 -58.56
CA PRO A 79 23.24 40.90 -59.72
C PRO A 79 24.08 41.36 -60.92
N ILE A 80 23.73 40.86 -62.11
CA ILE A 80 24.26 41.31 -63.40
C ILE A 80 23.53 42.57 -63.87
N THR A 81 24.30 43.53 -64.35
CA THR A 81 23.90 44.87 -64.79
C THR A 81 23.45 44.89 -66.25
N GLU A 82 22.54 45.82 -66.53
CA GLU A 82 22.04 46.20 -67.84
C GLU A 82 23.11 46.69 -68.82
N ASP A 83 22.72 46.51 -70.07
CA ASP A 83 23.25 46.91 -71.37
C ASP A 83 23.54 48.44 -71.51
N GLY A 84 24.48 48.80 -72.40
CA GLY A 84 24.77 50.21 -72.68
C GLY A 84 26.03 50.55 -73.47
N GLY A 85 26.12 50.11 -74.73
CA GLY A 85 26.37 50.99 -75.89
C GLY A 85 27.68 51.81 -76.05
N ARG A 86 28.50 51.33 -77.01
CA ARG A 86 28.98 51.98 -78.26
C ARG A 86 29.85 53.26 -78.21
N MET A 87 31.03 53.13 -78.83
CA MET A 87 31.97 54.19 -79.18
C MET A 87 31.62 54.91 -80.51
N ASP A 88 32.08 56.16 -80.58
CA ASP A 88 32.54 56.96 -81.73
C ASP A 88 31.53 57.42 -82.82
N GLU A 89 31.15 58.70 -82.72
CA GLU A 89 30.65 59.52 -83.83
C GLU A 89 31.73 60.54 -84.25
N ASP A 90 32.36 60.29 -85.41
CA ASP A 90 33.16 61.27 -86.15
C ASP A 90 32.25 62.09 -87.08
N GLY A 91 32.02 63.36 -86.73
CA GLY A 91 31.34 64.35 -87.56
C GLY A 91 32.33 65.27 -88.27
N GLY A 92 32.48 65.10 -89.58
CA GLY A 92 33.28 65.98 -90.43
C GLY A 92 32.52 67.20 -90.95
N THR A 93 33.19 68.37 -91.06
CA THR A 93 32.82 69.45 -91.99
C THR A 93 34.03 70.26 -92.48
N THR A 94 34.30 70.15 -93.80
CA THR A 94 34.75 71.17 -94.78
C THR A 94 36.09 71.93 -94.63
N PRO A 95 36.96 71.94 -95.69
CA PRO A 95 38.12 72.82 -95.85
C PRO A 95 37.79 74.11 -96.65
N PRO A 96 38.67 75.13 -96.66
CA PRO A 96 39.35 75.41 -97.93
C PRO A 96 40.77 75.99 -97.77
N ASP A 97 41.67 75.64 -98.68
CA ASP A 97 42.68 76.61 -99.15
C ASP A 97 43.00 76.35 -100.61
N GLY A 98 42.73 77.35 -101.44
CA GLY A 98 42.92 77.32 -102.88
C GLY A 98 44.33 77.76 -103.28
N GLY A 99 44.81 77.24 -104.43
CA GLY A 99 46.01 77.77 -105.08
C GLY A 99 46.68 76.84 -106.09
N VAL A 100 46.12 76.78 -107.30
CA VAL A 100 46.61 76.23 -108.59
C VAL A 100 47.97 76.87 -108.97
N PRO A 101 48.99 76.22 -109.62
CA PRO A 101 48.98 75.80 -111.06
C PRO A 101 50.05 74.73 -111.51
N PRO A 102 50.31 74.46 -112.82
CA PRO A 102 49.47 74.42 -114.04
C PRO A 102 49.55 73.11 -114.88
N ASP A 103 48.55 72.94 -115.76
CA ASP A 103 48.47 72.28 -117.08
C ASP A 103 49.50 71.23 -117.57
N LEU A 104 49.00 70.08 -118.06
CA LEU A 104 49.18 69.47 -119.41
C LEU A 104 48.56 68.03 -119.51
N PRO A 105 48.33 67.43 -120.71
CA PRO A 105 47.00 67.03 -121.18
C PRO A 105 46.65 65.52 -121.15
N ASP A 106 45.33 65.29 -121.17
CA ASP A 106 44.51 64.20 -121.71
C ASP A 106 45.19 62.99 -122.40
N SER A 107 44.96 61.80 -121.82
CA SER A 107 44.93 60.50 -122.51
C SER A 107 43.88 59.58 -121.84
N GLY A 108 42.99 59.00 -122.66
CA GLY A 108 41.73 58.34 -122.26
C GLY A 108 41.82 57.05 -121.41
N PRO A 109 40.66 56.45 -121.05
CA PRO A 109 40.55 55.47 -119.96
C PRO A 109 40.97 54.04 -120.35
N PRO A 110 41.42 53.21 -119.38
CA PRO A 110 41.81 51.82 -119.58
C PRO A 110 40.60 50.87 -119.66
N THR A 111 40.79 49.68 -120.27
CA THR A 111 39.81 48.59 -120.34
C THR A 111 40.23 47.44 -119.41
N CYS A 112 39.28 46.83 -118.68
CA CYS A 112 39.51 45.75 -117.71
C CYS A 112 39.29 44.35 -118.35
N PRO A 113 40.30 43.45 -118.38
CA PRO A 113 40.21 42.19 -119.12
C PRO A 113 39.73 40.95 -118.34
N THR A 114 39.61 40.98 -117.00
CA THR A 114 39.04 39.86 -116.19
C THR A 114 38.30 40.40 -114.95
N PRO A 115 36.96 40.37 -114.92
CA PRO A 115 36.19 40.77 -113.74
C PRO A 115 36.18 39.66 -112.68
N ASP A 116 36.17 40.04 -111.41
CA ASP A 116 35.98 39.12 -110.28
C ASP A 116 34.47 38.88 -110.05
N THR A 117 34.13 37.73 -109.46
CA THR A 117 32.74 37.43 -109.06
C THR A 117 32.51 37.94 -107.64
N TRP A 118 31.50 38.79 -107.49
CA TRP A 118 31.03 39.34 -106.24
C TRP A 118 29.64 38.77 -105.95
N TYR A 119 29.38 38.33 -104.72
CA TYR A 119 28.13 37.74 -104.24
C TYR A 119 27.42 38.74 -103.33
N ARG A 120 26.10 38.87 -103.46
CA ARG A 120 25.33 39.86 -102.70
C ARG A 120 25.42 39.52 -101.21
N ASP A 121 25.63 40.56 -100.42
CA ASP A 121 25.70 40.54 -98.96
C ASP A 121 24.62 41.49 -98.44
N TRP A 122 23.40 40.98 -98.34
CA TRP A 122 22.21 41.80 -98.08
C TRP A 122 22.03 42.15 -96.60
N ASP A 123 22.35 41.22 -95.69
CA ASP A 123 22.31 41.43 -94.25
C ASP A 123 23.59 42.06 -93.68
N ARG A 124 24.67 42.13 -94.47
CA ARG A 124 25.94 42.80 -94.16
C ARG A 124 26.79 42.06 -93.13
N ASP A 125 26.71 40.74 -93.08
CA ASP A 125 27.54 39.89 -92.23
C ASP A 125 28.93 39.60 -92.83
N GLY A 126 29.15 40.03 -94.07
CA GLY A 126 30.38 39.84 -94.82
C GLY A 126 30.47 38.48 -95.52
N ARG A 127 29.37 37.74 -95.62
CA ARG A 127 29.18 36.53 -96.41
C ARG A 127 28.28 36.83 -97.61
N GLY A 128 28.42 36.03 -98.67
CA GLY A 128 27.77 36.31 -99.94
C GLY A 128 26.91 35.16 -100.43
N ASP A 129 25.70 35.45 -100.92
CA ASP A 129 24.74 34.48 -101.47
C ASP A 129 25.24 33.88 -102.82
N PRO A 130 25.56 32.57 -102.88
CA PRO A 130 25.98 31.88 -104.11
C PRO A 130 24.98 31.99 -105.26
N ALA A 131 23.69 32.18 -104.96
CA ALA A 131 22.63 32.31 -105.95
C ALA A 131 22.50 33.74 -106.52
N ALA A 132 23.14 34.73 -105.89
CA ALA A 132 23.07 36.13 -106.28
C ALA A 132 24.46 36.75 -106.48
N SER A 133 25.04 36.55 -107.67
CA SER A 133 26.35 37.09 -108.03
C SER A 133 26.34 38.08 -109.20
N VAL A 134 27.36 38.93 -109.24
CA VAL A 134 27.66 39.89 -110.31
C VAL A 134 29.15 39.85 -110.64
N GLU A 135 29.50 40.04 -111.91
CA GLU A 135 30.89 40.18 -112.34
C GLU A 135 31.28 41.67 -112.40
N SER A 136 32.33 42.05 -111.67
CA SER A 136 32.83 43.43 -111.65
C SER A 136 34.35 43.48 -111.41
N CYS A 137 35.01 44.46 -112.02
CA CYS A 137 36.44 44.71 -111.81
C CYS A 137 36.73 45.58 -110.59
N ASP A 138 35.71 46.29 -110.09
CA ASP A 138 35.78 47.12 -108.90
C ASP A 138 34.80 46.56 -107.85
N PRO A 139 35.07 46.70 -106.55
CA PRO A 139 34.15 46.30 -105.48
C PRO A 139 32.76 46.88 -105.70
N VAL A 140 31.75 46.01 -105.64
CA VAL A 140 30.34 46.39 -105.78
C VAL A 140 29.78 46.59 -104.38
N ASP A 141 29.21 47.77 -104.12
CA ASP A 141 28.61 48.10 -102.83
C ASP A 141 27.48 47.11 -102.51
N GLY A 142 27.54 46.50 -101.32
CA GLY A 142 26.63 45.42 -100.90
C GLY A 142 26.93 44.03 -101.48
N PHE A 143 28.16 43.77 -101.95
CA PHE A 143 28.61 42.44 -102.36
C PHE A 143 30.00 42.09 -101.78
N VAL A 144 30.26 40.80 -101.53
CA VAL A 144 31.52 40.24 -101.04
C VAL A 144 32.07 39.15 -101.98
N MET A 145 33.31 38.70 -101.77
CA MET A 145 33.97 37.74 -102.67
C MET A 145 33.78 36.26 -102.29
N ASN A 146 33.30 35.97 -101.08
CA ASN A 146 33.01 34.60 -100.65
C ASN A 146 31.55 34.22 -100.97
N ALA A 147 31.28 32.92 -101.03
CA ALA A 147 29.98 32.35 -101.39
C ALA A 147 29.55 31.36 -100.30
N ASP A 148 29.64 31.77 -99.04
CA ASP A 148 29.47 30.89 -97.88
C ASP A 148 28.11 31.07 -97.19
N ASP A 149 27.23 31.92 -97.73
CA ASP A 149 25.92 32.29 -97.17
C ASP A 149 24.79 31.49 -97.84
N CYS A 150 23.99 30.77 -97.05
CA CYS A 150 22.82 30.05 -97.58
C CYS A 150 21.49 30.80 -97.42
N ASP A 151 21.43 31.88 -96.63
CA ASP A 151 20.28 32.75 -96.45
C ASP A 151 20.74 34.21 -96.29
N ASP A 152 20.80 34.94 -97.42
CA ASP A 152 21.21 36.36 -97.56
C ASP A 152 20.43 37.36 -96.65
N GLY A 153 19.39 36.90 -95.96
CA GLY A 153 18.66 37.68 -94.96
C GLY A 153 18.99 37.32 -93.51
N CYS A 154 19.98 36.47 -93.25
CA CYS A 154 20.34 35.87 -91.98
C CYS A 154 21.85 36.00 -91.68
N ASP A 155 22.21 36.97 -90.83
CA ASP A 155 23.61 37.28 -90.47
C ASP A 155 24.31 36.20 -89.61
N THR A 156 23.62 35.08 -89.39
CA THR A 156 24.06 33.92 -88.62
C THR A 156 24.04 32.64 -89.44
N CYS A 157 23.64 32.68 -90.73
CA CYS A 157 23.46 31.53 -91.59
C CYS A 157 24.61 31.41 -92.60
N TRP A 158 25.65 30.65 -92.27
CA TRP A 158 26.80 30.46 -93.14
C TRP A 158 27.45 29.08 -92.95
N THR A 159 28.10 28.59 -94.00
CA THR A 159 28.66 27.23 -94.03
C THR A 159 29.65 26.98 -92.87
N GLY A 160 29.28 26.09 -91.95
CA GLY A 160 30.09 25.76 -90.77
C GLY A 160 29.90 26.69 -89.56
N ALA A 161 28.81 27.46 -89.52
CA ALA A 161 28.34 28.10 -88.29
C ALA A 161 27.99 27.06 -87.21
N SER A 162 27.74 27.52 -85.98
CA SER A 162 27.14 26.67 -84.96
C SER A 162 25.63 26.83 -85.05
N GLU A 163 24.91 25.71 -85.04
CA GLU A 163 23.45 25.72 -84.97
C GLU A 163 22.96 26.52 -83.76
N LEU A 164 21.94 27.32 -83.99
CA LEU A 164 21.13 27.96 -82.98
C LEU A 164 19.74 27.32 -83.04
N CYS A 165 19.03 27.29 -81.92
CA CYS A 165 17.68 26.73 -81.90
C CYS A 165 16.65 27.79 -82.35
N ASP A 166 16.74 28.22 -83.61
CA ASP A 166 15.96 29.31 -84.19
C ASP A 166 15.11 28.89 -85.40
N SER A 167 15.05 27.58 -85.67
CA SER A 167 14.35 26.98 -86.81
C SER A 167 14.94 27.38 -88.17
N ARG A 168 16.24 27.71 -88.19
CA ARG A 168 17.02 27.93 -89.41
C ARG A 168 18.16 26.92 -89.47
N ASP A 169 18.65 26.71 -90.68
CA ASP A 169 19.85 25.92 -90.97
C ASP A 169 21.03 26.90 -90.89
N ASN A 170 21.60 27.12 -89.70
CA ASN A 170 22.62 28.15 -89.51
C ASN A 170 23.94 27.73 -90.15
N ASP A 171 24.28 26.44 -90.16
CA ASP A 171 25.53 25.91 -90.68
C ASP A 171 25.46 25.46 -92.16
N CYS A 172 24.27 25.60 -92.77
CA CYS A 172 23.95 25.30 -94.15
C CYS A 172 24.16 23.82 -94.52
N ASN A 173 24.00 22.89 -93.57
CA ASN A 173 24.20 21.45 -93.79
C ASN A 173 22.96 20.72 -94.34
N GLY A 174 21.83 21.42 -94.47
CA GLY A 174 20.56 20.91 -95.00
C GLY A 174 19.65 20.28 -93.95
N SER A 175 20.03 20.34 -92.68
CA SER A 175 19.18 20.04 -91.52
C SER A 175 18.87 21.35 -90.80
N VAL A 176 17.99 21.32 -89.79
CA VAL A 176 17.66 22.52 -89.01
C VAL A 176 17.80 22.18 -87.53
N ASP A 177 18.47 23.05 -86.77
CA ASP A 177 18.64 22.98 -85.31
C ASP A 177 19.30 21.66 -84.82
N GLU A 178 20.18 21.03 -85.61
CA GLU A 178 20.79 19.75 -85.21
C GLU A 178 21.86 19.91 -84.14
N GLY A 179 21.94 18.92 -83.25
CA GLY A 179 22.87 18.95 -82.13
C GLY A 179 22.55 20.00 -81.05
N VAL A 180 21.54 20.84 -81.24
CA VAL A 180 21.07 21.85 -80.27
C VAL A 180 19.66 21.60 -79.73
N THR A 181 18.98 20.57 -80.21
CA THR A 181 17.71 20.12 -79.64
C THR A 181 17.89 19.30 -78.36
N SER A 182 16.91 19.40 -77.46
CA SER A 182 16.82 18.61 -76.23
C SER A 182 15.68 17.59 -76.32
N THR A 183 15.80 16.50 -75.56
CA THR A 183 14.71 15.54 -75.37
C THR A 183 13.85 15.98 -74.19
N PHE A 184 12.54 15.99 -74.39
CA PHE A 184 11.54 16.23 -73.38
C PHE A 184 10.66 14.99 -73.25
N TYR A 185 10.02 14.84 -72.10
CA TYR A 185 9.27 13.67 -71.67
C TYR A 185 7.85 14.11 -71.34
N ARG A 186 6.85 13.31 -71.72
CA ARG A 186 5.45 13.68 -71.51
C ARG A 186 5.15 13.72 -70.01
N ASP A 187 4.53 14.80 -69.58
CA ASP A 187 4.03 15.02 -68.22
C ASP A 187 2.51 14.88 -68.26
N GLY A 188 2.02 13.70 -67.85
CA GLY A 188 0.64 13.27 -68.04
C GLY A 188 -0.35 13.87 -67.05
N ASP A 189 0.09 14.13 -65.83
CA ASP A 189 -0.71 14.59 -64.69
C ASP A 189 -0.35 16.01 -64.21
N GLY A 190 0.75 16.58 -64.71
CA GLY A 190 1.15 17.96 -64.49
C GLY A 190 2.02 18.17 -63.25
N ASP A 191 2.72 17.16 -62.76
CA ASP A 191 3.56 17.24 -61.55
C ASP A 191 4.98 17.77 -61.81
N GLY A 192 5.39 17.85 -63.07
CA GLY A 192 6.72 18.31 -63.47
C GLY A 192 7.76 17.19 -63.67
N HIS A 193 7.35 15.92 -63.56
CA HIS A 193 8.11 14.73 -63.89
C HIS A 193 7.55 14.13 -65.18
N GLY A 194 8.43 13.63 -66.05
CA GLY A 194 8.02 13.13 -67.36
C GLY A 194 8.29 11.65 -67.52
N ASN A 195 7.46 10.97 -68.30
CA ASN A 195 7.59 9.54 -68.52
C ASN A 195 8.76 9.22 -69.48
N PRO A 196 9.78 8.44 -69.05
CA PRO A 196 10.94 8.08 -69.88
C PRO A 196 10.59 7.30 -71.15
N ALA A 197 9.42 6.64 -71.22
CA ALA A 197 8.95 5.91 -72.40
C ALA A 197 8.26 6.80 -73.45
N MET A 198 7.88 8.04 -73.10
CA MET A 198 7.19 8.98 -73.99
C MET A 198 7.98 10.26 -74.21
N THR A 199 8.77 10.29 -75.27
CA THR A 199 9.69 11.39 -75.57
C THR A 199 9.28 12.24 -76.77
N SER A 200 9.71 13.49 -76.78
CA SER A 200 9.65 14.42 -77.91
C SER A 200 10.93 15.26 -77.94
N THR A 201 11.50 15.47 -79.13
CA THR A 201 12.74 16.25 -79.31
C THR A 201 12.42 17.62 -79.88
N GLY A 202 13.07 18.68 -79.39
CA GLY A 202 12.91 20.04 -79.91
C GLY A 202 13.75 21.08 -79.19
N CYS A 203 13.58 22.34 -79.59
CA CYS A 203 14.28 23.50 -79.00
C CYS A 203 13.73 23.93 -77.64
N SER A 204 12.44 23.69 -77.42
CA SER A 204 11.75 24.00 -76.18
C SER A 204 10.73 22.91 -75.90
N ALA A 205 10.38 22.74 -74.64
CA ALA A 205 9.43 21.73 -74.22
C ALA A 205 8.07 21.95 -74.90
N PRO A 206 7.55 20.97 -75.67
CA PRO A 206 6.18 21.03 -76.15
C PRO A 206 5.19 21.13 -74.98
N SER A 207 3.98 21.63 -75.23
CA SER A 207 2.94 21.67 -74.20
C SER A 207 2.65 20.27 -73.66
N GLY A 208 2.74 20.10 -72.33
CA GLY A 208 2.56 18.81 -71.66
C GLY A 208 3.82 17.92 -71.69
N PHE A 209 5.00 18.51 -71.90
CA PHE A 209 6.28 17.83 -71.78
C PHE A 209 7.23 18.60 -70.86
N VAL A 210 8.12 17.89 -70.18
CA VAL A 210 9.11 18.40 -69.23
C VAL A 210 10.49 17.80 -69.52
N PRO A 211 11.61 18.40 -69.07
CA PRO A 211 12.95 17.87 -69.37
C PRO A 211 13.38 16.69 -68.47
N THR A 212 12.61 16.37 -67.43
CA THR A 212 12.86 15.30 -66.44
C THR A 212 12.20 13.99 -66.89
N ASP A 213 12.84 12.85 -66.62
CA ASP A 213 12.43 11.52 -67.10
C ASP A 213 12.19 10.50 -65.99
N THR A 214 11.71 10.99 -64.85
CA THR A 214 11.67 10.25 -63.60
C THR A 214 10.28 9.72 -63.26
N ASP A 215 9.23 10.10 -63.99
CA ASP A 215 7.85 9.71 -63.68
C ASP A 215 7.61 8.22 -63.98
N CYS A 216 7.11 7.47 -62.99
CA CYS A 216 6.73 6.07 -63.14
C CYS A 216 5.24 5.84 -63.45
N ASP A 217 4.37 6.83 -63.21
CA ASP A 217 2.93 6.79 -63.53
C ASP A 217 2.38 8.17 -63.92
N ASP A 218 2.26 8.40 -65.23
CA ASP A 218 1.65 9.58 -65.91
C ASP A 218 0.22 9.95 -65.47
N THR A 219 -0.41 9.17 -64.58
CA THR A 219 -1.74 9.43 -64.06
C THR A 219 -1.75 9.84 -62.59
N CYS A 220 -0.59 9.78 -61.92
CA CYS A 220 -0.41 9.99 -60.49
C CYS A 220 0.63 11.09 -60.22
N ALA A 221 0.15 12.31 -59.96
CA ALA A 221 1.00 13.48 -59.69
C ALA A 221 1.83 13.40 -58.38
N ALA A 222 1.72 12.29 -57.65
CA ALA A 222 2.48 11.99 -56.44
C ALA A 222 3.43 10.80 -56.65
N CYS A 223 3.57 10.28 -57.86
CA CYS A 223 4.34 9.08 -58.17
C CYS A 223 5.65 9.47 -58.88
N TYR A 224 6.65 9.88 -58.10
CA TYR A 224 7.97 10.28 -58.61
C TYR A 224 9.10 9.94 -57.62
N PRO A 225 10.33 9.66 -58.13
CA PRO A 225 11.49 9.34 -57.33
C PRO A 225 11.75 10.23 -56.13
N GLY A 226 11.77 9.60 -54.95
CA GLY A 226 12.08 10.26 -53.68
C GLY A 226 10.91 11.05 -53.08
N ASN A 227 9.68 10.86 -53.55
CA ASN A 227 8.51 11.29 -52.80
C ASN A 227 8.38 10.49 -51.49
N THR A 228 7.48 10.91 -50.59
CA THR A 228 7.18 10.13 -49.38
C THR A 228 5.96 9.27 -49.62
N GLU A 229 6.10 7.97 -49.36
CA GLU A 229 4.99 7.02 -49.40
C GLU A 229 3.80 7.47 -48.56
N THR A 230 2.62 7.22 -49.11
CA THR A 230 1.32 7.39 -48.49
C THR A 230 0.56 6.09 -48.67
N CYS A 231 -0.19 5.66 -47.65
CA CYS A 231 -1.05 4.49 -47.68
C CYS A 231 -2.22 4.67 -48.68
N ASP A 232 -1.96 4.55 -49.98
CA ASP A 232 -2.98 4.65 -51.04
C ASP A 232 -2.90 3.50 -52.06
N GLY A 233 -1.91 2.62 -51.93
CA GLY A 233 -1.72 1.47 -52.80
C GLY A 233 -1.02 1.80 -54.12
N GLU A 234 -0.48 3.01 -54.26
CA GLU A 234 0.40 3.42 -55.34
C GLU A 234 1.86 3.44 -54.86
N ASP A 235 2.80 3.36 -55.81
CA ASP A 235 4.25 3.49 -55.55
C ASP A 235 4.60 4.98 -55.69
N ASN A 236 4.55 5.74 -54.59
CA ASN A 236 4.68 7.19 -54.65
C ASN A 236 6.13 7.63 -54.91
N ASP A 237 7.12 6.85 -54.46
CA ASP A 237 8.53 7.16 -54.60
C ASP A 237 9.23 6.42 -55.75
N CYS A 238 8.46 5.63 -56.53
CA CYS A 238 8.89 4.89 -57.71
C CYS A 238 10.05 3.91 -57.45
N ASP A 239 10.16 3.33 -56.26
CA ASP A 239 11.21 2.38 -55.90
C ASP A 239 10.86 0.90 -56.17
N VAL A 240 9.68 0.65 -56.76
CA VAL A 240 9.04 -0.65 -57.06
C VAL A 240 8.42 -1.37 -55.86
N THR A 241 8.50 -0.79 -54.67
CA THR A 241 7.67 -1.18 -53.53
C THR A 241 6.49 -0.22 -53.40
N VAL A 242 5.44 -0.68 -52.71
CA VAL A 242 4.18 0.05 -52.59
C VAL A 242 3.91 0.20 -51.11
N ASP A 243 3.66 1.43 -50.68
CA ASP A 243 3.36 1.79 -49.30
C ASP A 243 4.43 1.34 -48.28
N GLU A 244 5.71 1.24 -48.66
CA GLU A 244 6.77 0.90 -47.72
C GLU A 244 7.02 2.02 -46.71
N GLY A 245 7.49 1.66 -45.52
CA GLY A 245 7.69 2.64 -44.44
C GLY A 245 6.41 3.23 -43.82
N VAL A 246 5.23 3.03 -44.42
CA VAL A 246 3.92 3.48 -43.89
C VAL A 246 3.00 2.33 -43.45
N THR A 247 3.51 1.10 -43.46
CA THR A 247 2.80 -0.08 -42.93
C THR A 247 2.91 -0.21 -41.42
N SER A 248 1.94 -0.89 -40.81
CA SER A 248 1.93 -1.31 -39.42
C SER A 248 1.59 -2.80 -39.31
N THR A 249 1.99 -3.42 -38.21
CA THR A 249 1.59 -4.79 -37.89
C THR A 249 0.20 -4.78 -37.26
N PHE A 250 -0.68 -5.64 -37.75
CA PHE A 250 -2.00 -5.89 -37.18
C PHE A 250 -2.13 -7.37 -36.81
N TYR A 251 -2.96 -7.66 -35.81
CA TYR A 251 -3.12 -8.96 -35.16
C TYR A 251 -4.55 -9.43 -35.32
N ARG A 252 -4.75 -10.71 -35.59
CA ARG A 252 -6.08 -11.27 -35.81
C ARG A 252 -6.90 -11.16 -34.53
N ASP A 253 -8.12 -10.65 -34.66
CA ASP A 253 -9.13 -10.55 -33.60
C ASP A 253 -10.34 -11.39 -34.03
N ALA A 254 -10.43 -12.60 -33.51
CA ALA A 254 -11.37 -13.60 -34.00
C ALA A 254 -12.67 -13.70 -33.20
N ASP A 255 -12.68 -13.22 -31.96
CA ASP A 255 -13.88 -13.13 -31.14
C ASP A 255 -14.48 -11.71 -31.08
N GLY A 256 -13.76 -10.71 -31.56
CA GLY A 256 -14.23 -9.35 -31.82
C GLY A 256 -14.18 -8.44 -30.60
N ASP A 257 -13.28 -8.67 -29.64
CA ASP A 257 -13.16 -7.85 -28.42
C ASP A 257 -12.22 -6.64 -28.55
N GLY A 258 -11.45 -6.55 -29.64
CA GLY A 258 -10.51 -5.48 -29.91
C GLY A 258 -9.05 -5.77 -29.55
N HIS A 259 -8.77 -6.94 -28.99
CA HIS A 259 -7.44 -7.48 -28.72
C HIS A 259 -7.15 -8.59 -29.73
N GLY A 260 -5.86 -8.84 -30.04
CA GLY A 260 -5.50 -9.76 -31.10
C GLY A 260 -4.35 -10.68 -30.73
N ASP A 261 -4.30 -11.83 -31.40
CA ASP A 261 -3.27 -12.86 -31.19
C ASP A 261 -1.92 -12.43 -31.77
N ALA A 262 -0.92 -12.23 -30.90
CA ALA A 262 0.46 -11.91 -31.28
C ALA A 262 1.08 -12.94 -32.27
N ALA A 263 0.65 -14.21 -32.21
CA ALA A 263 1.12 -15.26 -33.10
C ALA A 263 0.45 -15.21 -34.49
N ALA A 264 -0.67 -14.49 -34.64
CA ALA A 264 -1.44 -14.36 -35.87
C ALA A 264 -1.44 -12.92 -36.40
N SER A 265 -0.28 -12.45 -36.87
CA SER A 265 -0.10 -11.10 -37.38
C SER A 265 -0.05 -10.99 -38.92
N THR A 266 -0.33 -9.79 -39.42
CA THR A 266 -0.18 -9.39 -40.82
C THR A 266 0.34 -7.95 -40.89
N VAL A 267 1.06 -7.61 -41.96
CA VAL A 267 1.56 -6.25 -42.19
C VAL A 267 0.69 -5.60 -43.26
N ALA A 268 0.12 -4.45 -42.92
CA ALA A 268 -0.73 -3.68 -43.83
C ALA A 268 -0.65 -2.20 -43.49
N CYS A 269 -1.13 -1.35 -44.38
CA CYS A 269 -1.12 0.10 -44.20
C CYS A 269 -2.35 0.58 -43.42
N SER A 270 -3.41 -0.24 -43.40
CA SER A 270 -4.59 -0.09 -42.55
C SER A 270 -5.06 -1.44 -42.05
N ALA A 271 -5.76 -1.47 -40.90
CA ALA A 271 -6.22 -2.70 -40.26
C ALA A 271 -7.14 -3.49 -41.20
N PRO A 272 -6.75 -4.71 -41.63
CA PRO A 272 -7.65 -5.56 -42.41
C PRO A 272 -8.89 -5.95 -41.59
N SER A 273 -9.97 -6.33 -42.28
CA SER A 273 -11.18 -6.80 -41.58
C SER A 273 -10.85 -8.02 -40.70
N GLY A 274 -11.20 -7.96 -39.41
CA GLY A 274 -10.89 -9.01 -38.43
C GLY A 274 -9.48 -8.95 -37.86
N TYR A 275 -8.82 -7.79 -37.97
CA TYR A 275 -7.52 -7.53 -37.38
C TYR A 275 -7.53 -6.20 -36.61
N VAL A 276 -6.72 -6.11 -35.55
CA VAL A 276 -6.56 -4.97 -34.65
C VAL A 276 -5.08 -4.64 -34.43
N SER A 277 -4.77 -3.48 -33.86
CA SER A 277 -3.38 -3.06 -33.65
C SER A 277 -2.77 -3.52 -32.31
N ILE A 278 -3.57 -4.14 -31.44
CA ILE A 278 -3.20 -4.57 -30.10
C ILE A 278 -2.96 -6.08 -30.12
N ASP A 279 -1.88 -6.56 -29.50
CA ASP A 279 -1.37 -7.94 -29.60
C ASP A 279 -1.34 -8.71 -28.28
N ASP A 280 -2.19 -8.34 -27.34
CA ASP A 280 -2.08 -8.77 -25.95
C ASP A 280 -3.15 -9.81 -25.54
N ASP A 281 -3.87 -10.36 -26.51
CA ASP A 281 -4.88 -11.40 -26.30
C ASP A 281 -4.23 -12.77 -26.02
N CYS A 282 -4.56 -13.36 -24.88
CA CYS A 282 -4.10 -14.70 -24.50
C CYS A 282 -4.98 -15.84 -25.03
N ASN A 283 -6.22 -15.55 -25.46
CA ASN A 283 -7.16 -16.51 -26.01
C ASN A 283 -8.12 -15.86 -27.04
N ASP A 284 -7.71 -15.85 -28.31
CA ASP A 284 -8.43 -15.38 -29.52
C ASP A 284 -9.74 -16.14 -29.84
N THR A 285 -10.31 -16.87 -28.89
CA THR A 285 -11.65 -17.45 -28.99
C THR A 285 -12.57 -17.03 -27.84
N CYS A 286 -12.04 -16.23 -26.91
CA CYS A 286 -12.68 -15.75 -25.70
C CYS A 286 -12.66 -14.22 -25.68
N ALA A 287 -13.76 -13.58 -26.09
CA ALA A 287 -13.96 -12.11 -26.06
C ALA A 287 -13.96 -11.49 -24.64
N ALA A 288 -13.59 -12.31 -23.67
CA ALA A 288 -13.60 -12.10 -22.25
C ALA A 288 -12.21 -12.36 -21.65
N CYS A 289 -11.18 -12.56 -22.47
CA CYS A 289 -9.83 -12.95 -22.07
C CYS A 289 -8.82 -11.95 -22.63
N TYR A 290 -8.63 -10.83 -21.95
CA TYR A 290 -7.71 -9.77 -22.38
C TYR A 290 -7.15 -8.99 -21.19
N PRO A 291 -5.97 -8.35 -21.33
CA PRO A 291 -5.32 -7.66 -20.22
C PRO A 291 -6.14 -6.61 -19.49
N GLY A 292 -6.14 -6.71 -18.15
CA GLY A 292 -6.79 -5.75 -17.26
C GLY A 292 -8.31 -5.92 -17.14
N ARG A 293 -8.85 -7.02 -17.65
CA ARG A 293 -10.20 -7.45 -17.31
C ARG A 293 -10.26 -7.93 -15.86
N ALA A 294 -11.47 -8.06 -15.31
CA ALA A 294 -11.63 -8.66 -13.98
C ALA A 294 -11.90 -10.14 -14.15
N GLU A 295 -11.20 -10.96 -13.35
CA GLU A 295 -11.45 -12.38 -13.24
C GLU A 295 -12.90 -12.69 -12.89
N VAL A 296 -13.41 -13.74 -13.52
CA VAL A 296 -14.67 -14.38 -13.23
C VAL A 296 -14.36 -15.84 -13.02
N CYS A 297 -15.03 -16.49 -12.07
CA CYS A 297 -14.80 -17.92 -11.94
C CYS A 297 -15.47 -18.72 -13.07
N ASP A 298 -14.73 -18.93 -14.14
CA ASP A 298 -15.11 -19.76 -15.28
C ASP A 298 -13.97 -20.67 -15.77
N SER A 299 -12.85 -20.73 -15.04
CA SER A 299 -11.67 -21.52 -15.36
C SER A 299 -10.94 -21.08 -16.63
N GLU A 300 -11.16 -19.84 -17.06
CA GLU A 300 -10.37 -19.14 -18.06
C GLU A 300 -9.54 -18.04 -17.38
N ASP A 301 -8.40 -17.69 -17.97
CA ASP A 301 -7.57 -16.55 -17.57
C ASP A 301 -8.18 -15.31 -18.24
N ASN A 302 -9.02 -14.56 -17.52
CA ASN A 302 -9.80 -13.47 -18.13
C ASN A 302 -8.97 -12.18 -18.29
N ASP A 303 -7.95 -11.99 -17.46
CA ASP A 303 -7.09 -10.82 -17.43
C ASP A 303 -5.69 -11.06 -18.03
N CYS A 304 -5.43 -12.27 -18.51
CA CYS A 304 -4.21 -12.70 -19.19
C CYS A 304 -2.93 -12.51 -18.34
N ASP A 305 -3.01 -12.60 -17.01
CA ASP A 305 -1.84 -12.50 -16.12
C ASP A 305 -1.07 -13.83 -15.97
N GLY A 306 -1.61 -14.93 -16.50
CA GLY A 306 -1.06 -16.28 -16.44
C GLY A 306 -1.54 -17.11 -15.25
N SER A 307 -2.41 -16.55 -14.41
CA SER A 307 -3.18 -17.23 -13.37
C SER A 307 -4.60 -17.50 -13.88
N THR A 308 -5.41 -18.19 -13.10
CA THR A 308 -6.78 -18.51 -13.51
C THR A 308 -7.68 -18.35 -12.31
N ASP A 309 -8.76 -17.59 -12.47
CA ASP A 309 -9.75 -17.29 -11.45
C ASP A 309 -9.16 -16.61 -10.18
N GLU A 310 -7.98 -15.96 -10.26
CA GLU A 310 -7.37 -15.32 -9.11
C GLU A 310 -8.18 -14.12 -8.60
N GLY A 311 -8.07 -13.83 -7.30
CA GLY A 311 -8.90 -12.80 -6.65
C GLY A 311 -10.40 -13.14 -6.52
N VAL A 312 -10.93 -14.15 -7.23
CA VAL A 312 -12.32 -14.63 -7.10
C VAL A 312 -12.47 -15.98 -6.41
N LEU A 313 -11.37 -16.70 -6.16
CA LEU A 313 -11.40 -17.93 -5.37
C LEU A 313 -11.73 -17.66 -3.89
N SER A 314 -12.53 -18.55 -3.31
CA SER A 314 -12.76 -18.63 -1.88
C SER A 314 -11.93 -19.75 -1.26
N THR A 315 -11.44 -19.53 -0.04
CA THR A 315 -10.75 -20.57 0.73
C THR A 315 -11.77 -21.47 1.41
N PHE A 316 -11.62 -22.78 1.21
CA PHE A 316 -12.39 -23.83 1.87
C PHE A 316 -11.47 -24.72 2.70
N TYR A 317 -11.97 -25.22 3.82
CA TYR A 317 -11.22 -26.03 4.79
C TYR A 317 -11.74 -27.45 4.80
N ARG A 318 -10.85 -28.45 4.87
CA ARG A 318 -11.26 -29.85 4.89
C ARG A 318 -12.17 -30.12 6.10
N ASP A 319 -13.31 -30.73 5.84
CA ASP A 319 -14.38 -31.03 6.82
C ASP A 319 -14.75 -32.52 6.66
N MET A 320 -14.20 -33.35 7.54
CA MET A 320 -14.28 -34.80 7.47
C MET A 320 -15.42 -35.38 8.30
N ASP A 321 -15.89 -34.68 9.33
CA ASP A 321 -17.02 -35.11 10.16
C ASP A 321 -18.37 -34.45 9.79
N GLY A 322 -18.35 -33.40 8.97
CA GLY A 322 -19.51 -32.78 8.35
C GLY A 322 -20.25 -31.81 9.26
N ASP A 323 -19.59 -31.19 10.24
CA ASP A 323 -20.21 -30.23 11.15
C ASP A 323 -20.29 -28.80 10.60
N GLY A 324 -19.64 -28.54 9.46
CA GLY A 324 -19.64 -27.25 8.78
C GLY A 324 -18.47 -26.34 9.15
N PHE A 325 -17.55 -26.81 9.99
CA PHE A 325 -16.24 -26.22 10.23
C PHE A 325 -15.16 -27.17 9.68
N GLY A 326 -14.06 -26.61 9.18
CA GLY A 326 -12.95 -27.41 8.70
C GLY A 326 -11.62 -27.03 9.34
N VAL A 327 -10.68 -27.97 9.27
CA VAL A 327 -9.35 -27.78 9.86
C VAL A 327 -8.53 -26.75 9.06
N THR A 328 -8.04 -25.71 9.73
CA THR A 328 -7.31 -24.61 9.09
C THR A 328 -5.99 -25.01 8.45
N SER A 329 -5.39 -26.12 8.90
CA SER A 329 -4.16 -26.68 8.35
C SER A 329 -4.32 -27.41 7.02
N SER A 330 -5.56 -27.66 6.59
CA SER A 330 -5.87 -28.31 5.31
C SER A 330 -6.93 -27.51 4.57
N SER A 331 -6.48 -26.59 3.72
CA SER A 331 -7.35 -25.74 2.92
C SER A 331 -7.11 -25.89 1.42
N THR A 332 -8.10 -25.50 0.63
CA THR A 332 -8.04 -25.41 -0.82
C THR A 332 -8.77 -24.16 -1.27
N GLN A 333 -8.38 -23.60 -2.41
CA GLN A 333 -9.08 -22.47 -3.03
C GLN A 333 -9.92 -22.99 -4.18
N ALA A 334 -11.18 -22.57 -4.22
CA ALA A 334 -12.13 -22.93 -5.27
C ALA A 334 -13.21 -21.86 -5.38
N CYS A 335 -14.00 -21.90 -6.44
CA CYS A 335 -15.10 -20.95 -6.63
C CYS A 335 -16.40 -21.36 -5.95
N SER A 336 -16.54 -22.66 -5.73
CA SER A 336 -17.65 -23.24 -4.99
C SER A 336 -17.11 -24.30 -4.04
N GLN A 337 -17.81 -24.48 -2.92
CA GLN A 337 -17.42 -25.39 -1.86
C GLN A 337 -17.22 -26.81 -2.41
N PRO A 338 -15.99 -27.35 -2.41
CA PRO A 338 -15.74 -28.71 -2.82
C PRO A 338 -16.41 -29.71 -1.85
N ALA A 339 -16.71 -30.91 -2.33
CA ALA A 339 -17.24 -31.96 -1.46
C ALA A 339 -16.20 -32.36 -0.39
N GLY A 340 -16.64 -32.44 0.88
CA GLY A 340 -15.76 -32.74 2.02
C GLY A 340 -14.93 -31.55 2.52
N TYR A 341 -15.37 -30.33 2.19
CA TYR A 341 -14.81 -29.09 2.71
C TYR A 341 -15.92 -28.18 3.26
N ALA A 342 -15.59 -27.31 4.19
CA ALA A 342 -16.43 -26.26 4.78
C ALA A 342 -15.94 -24.86 4.39
N GLY A 343 -16.85 -23.88 4.36
CA GLY A 343 -16.52 -22.48 4.11
C GLY A 343 -16.00 -21.72 5.35
N THR A 344 -16.04 -22.34 6.52
CA THR A 344 -15.58 -21.75 7.78
C THR A 344 -14.48 -22.63 8.36
N GLY A 345 -13.36 -22.01 8.74
CA GLY A 345 -12.25 -22.71 9.40
C GLY A 345 -12.36 -22.62 10.92
N GLY A 346 -11.48 -23.33 11.61
CA GLY A 346 -11.30 -23.21 13.06
C GLY A 346 -11.59 -24.49 13.83
N ASP A 347 -11.96 -25.56 13.14
CA ASP A 347 -12.11 -26.88 13.74
C ASP A 347 -10.73 -27.42 14.19
N CYS A 348 -10.68 -27.79 15.47
CA CYS A 348 -9.52 -28.30 16.17
C CYS A 348 -9.39 -29.84 16.09
N ASN A 349 -10.47 -30.53 15.71
CA ASN A 349 -10.52 -31.98 15.55
C ASN A 349 -11.54 -32.42 14.48
N ASP A 350 -11.07 -32.50 13.24
CA ASP A 350 -11.78 -32.90 12.00
C ASP A 350 -12.41 -34.31 12.00
N ALA A 351 -12.36 -35.03 13.12
CA ALA A 351 -13.04 -36.31 13.31
C ALA A 351 -14.16 -36.24 14.37
N CYS A 352 -14.41 -35.06 14.94
CA CYS A 352 -15.32 -34.80 16.03
C CYS A 352 -16.30 -33.67 15.66
N ALA A 353 -17.50 -34.04 15.20
CA ALA A 353 -18.54 -33.08 14.81
C ALA A 353 -19.11 -32.21 15.96
N THR A 354 -18.59 -32.39 17.18
CA THR A 354 -18.91 -31.59 18.36
C THR A 354 -17.71 -30.76 18.83
N CYS A 355 -16.62 -30.73 18.05
CA CYS A 355 -15.38 -30.03 18.34
C CYS A 355 -15.20 -28.91 17.32
N ASN A 356 -15.89 -27.78 17.50
CA ASN A 356 -15.80 -26.62 16.62
C ASN A 356 -16.00 -25.30 17.38
N PRO A 357 -15.56 -24.15 16.83
CA PRO A 357 -15.64 -22.83 17.47
C PRO A 357 -17.03 -22.35 17.94
N SER A 358 -18.11 -23.05 17.56
CA SER A 358 -19.47 -22.71 17.95
C SER A 358 -20.10 -23.72 18.91
N ALA A 359 -19.38 -24.78 19.25
CA ALA A 359 -19.85 -25.76 20.21
C ALA A 359 -19.85 -25.16 21.62
N THR A 360 -20.51 -25.86 22.53
CA THR A 360 -20.43 -25.59 23.96
C THR A 360 -19.69 -26.73 24.59
N GLU A 361 -18.80 -26.42 25.52
CA GLU A 361 -18.11 -27.43 26.30
C GLU A 361 -19.04 -28.43 26.95
N VAL A 362 -18.59 -29.66 26.90
CA VAL A 362 -19.15 -30.80 27.59
C VAL A 362 -18.00 -31.47 28.29
N CYS A 363 -18.20 -31.93 29.52
CA CYS A 363 -17.12 -32.66 30.15
C CYS A 363 -16.92 -34.05 29.56
N ASP A 364 -16.08 -34.14 28.53
CA ASP A 364 -15.73 -35.35 27.82
C ASP A 364 -14.24 -35.44 27.47
N THR A 365 -13.41 -34.54 28.03
CA THR A 365 -11.97 -34.43 27.83
C THR A 365 -11.55 -33.96 26.44
N LEU A 366 -12.51 -33.52 25.62
CA LEU A 366 -12.25 -32.85 24.36
C LEU A 366 -12.33 -31.34 24.57
N ASP A 367 -11.63 -30.61 23.70
CA ASP A 367 -11.84 -29.19 23.49
C ASP A 367 -13.00 -29.08 22.50
N ASN A 368 -14.22 -28.85 23.00
CA ASN A 368 -15.40 -28.83 22.15
C ASN A 368 -15.51 -27.51 21.41
N ASP A 369 -15.22 -26.39 22.07
CA ASP A 369 -15.36 -25.06 21.47
C ASP A 369 -14.07 -24.54 20.78
N CYS A 370 -13.02 -25.37 20.74
CA CYS A 370 -11.76 -25.09 20.07
C CYS A 370 -11.07 -23.80 20.55
N ASP A 371 -11.23 -23.44 21.82
CA ASP A 371 -10.58 -22.28 22.44
C ASP A 371 -9.21 -22.60 23.10
N ALA A 372 -8.76 -23.86 22.97
CA ALA A 372 -7.58 -24.46 23.59
C ALA A 372 -7.71 -24.73 25.10
N GLY A 373 -8.87 -24.50 25.68
CA GLY A 373 -9.34 -25.07 26.94
C GLY A 373 -9.80 -26.51 26.75
N VAL A 374 -9.86 -27.27 27.84
CA VAL A 374 -10.49 -28.59 27.84
C VAL A 374 -11.43 -28.62 29.03
N ASP A 375 -12.71 -28.87 28.78
CA ASP A 375 -13.77 -28.92 29.77
C ASP A 375 -13.84 -27.65 30.65
N GLU A 376 -13.43 -26.49 30.15
CA GLU A 376 -13.50 -25.22 30.88
C GLU A 376 -14.97 -24.76 31.02
N GLY A 377 -15.27 -23.98 32.06
CA GLY A 377 -16.65 -23.55 32.37
C GLY A 377 -17.62 -24.67 32.82
N VAL A 378 -17.33 -25.95 32.56
CA VAL A 378 -18.17 -27.11 32.91
C VAL A 378 -17.62 -27.94 34.08
N GLN A 379 -16.36 -27.71 34.47
CA GLN A 379 -15.78 -28.32 35.67
C GLN A 379 -16.38 -27.76 36.96
N THR A 380 -16.55 -28.65 37.95
CA THR A 380 -16.93 -28.31 39.32
C THR A 380 -15.67 -28.23 40.20
N ARG A 381 -15.64 -27.29 41.15
CA ARG A 381 -14.56 -27.21 42.14
C ARG A 381 -14.80 -28.23 43.25
N PHE A 382 -13.80 -29.05 43.54
CA PHE A 382 -13.77 -29.99 44.64
C PHE A 382 -12.61 -29.66 45.58
N TYR A 383 -12.83 -29.85 46.88
CA TYR A 383 -11.91 -29.54 47.96
C TYR A 383 -11.41 -30.85 48.57
N ARG A 384 -10.11 -30.93 48.88
CA ARG A 384 -9.52 -32.11 49.51
C ARG A 384 -10.17 -32.37 50.87
N ASP A 385 -10.51 -33.62 51.12
CA ASP A 385 -11.09 -34.17 52.35
C ASP A 385 -10.22 -35.36 52.77
N ALA A 386 -9.24 -35.10 53.62
CA ALA A 386 -8.20 -36.06 53.96
C ALA A 386 -8.46 -36.85 55.25
N ASP A 387 -9.34 -36.38 56.13
CA ASP A 387 -9.83 -37.13 57.29
C ASP A 387 -11.15 -37.87 57.04
N GLY A 388 -11.87 -37.54 55.96
CA GLY A 388 -13.07 -38.23 55.50
C GLY A 388 -14.35 -37.80 56.20
N ASP A 389 -14.42 -36.60 56.77
CA ASP A 389 -15.60 -36.10 57.48
C ASP A 389 -16.67 -35.50 56.55
N GLY A 390 -16.34 -35.27 55.28
CA GLY A 390 -17.23 -34.74 54.26
C GLY A 390 -17.15 -33.22 54.07
N HIS A 391 -16.29 -32.55 54.82
CA HIS A 391 -15.89 -31.15 54.65
C HIS A 391 -14.49 -31.13 54.02
N GLY A 392 -14.19 -30.09 53.24
CA GLY A 392 -12.93 -30.03 52.52
C GLY A 392 -12.25 -28.68 52.68
N LEU A 393 -10.94 -28.68 52.69
CA LEU A 393 -10.13 -27.49 53.00
C LEU A 393 -10.14 -26.49 51.83
N ALA A 394 -10.63 -25.28 52.07
CA ALA A 394 -10.77 -24.23 51.05
C ALA A 394 -9.47 -23.90 50.28
N SER A 395 -8.31 -24.02 50.95
CA SER A 395 -6.99 -23.75 50.36
C SER A 395 -6.45 -24.87 49.46
N SER A 396 -7.12 -26.03 49.46
CA SER A 396 -6.72 -27.23 48.72
C SER A 396 -7.87 -27.69 47.82
N SER A 397 -7.93 -27.14 46.61
CA SER A 397 -9.01 -27.43 45.66
C SER A 397 -8.51 -27.74 44.25
N VAL A 398 -9.33 -28.49 43.51
CA VAL A 398 -9.12 -28.87 42.12
C VAL A 398 -10.42 -28.67 41.33
N LEU A 399 -10.30 -28.25 40.06
CA LEU A 399 -11.42 -28.30 39.13
C LEU A 399 -11.43 -29.68 38.46
N ALA A 400 -12.60 -30.32 38.42
CA ALA A 400 -12.81 -31.60 37.77
C ALA A 400 -14.29 -31.77 37.43
N CYS A 401 -14.63 -32.72 36.57
CA CYS A 401 -16.03 -32.96 36.19
C CYS A 401 -16.77 -33.91 37.12
N SER A 402 -16.02 -34.70 37.87
CA SER A 402 -16.52 -35.58 38.91
C SER A 402 -15.56 -35.53 40.08
N ALA A 403 -16.08 -35.69 41.29
CA ALA A 403 -15.29 -35.65 42.52
C ALA A 403 -14.09 -36.60 42.42
N PRO A 404 -12.85 -36.08 42.42
CA PRO A 404 -11.67 -36.92 42.55
C PRO A 404 -11.69 -37.66 43.90
N SER A 405 -11.00 -38.79 43.99
CA SER A 405 -10.91 -39.54 45.25
C SER A 405 -10.36 -38.65 46.38
N GLY A 406 -11.01 -38.68 47.55
CA GLY A 406 -10.62 -37.86 48.71
C GLY A 406 -10.90 -36.37 48.52
N HIS A 407 -11.91 -36.01 47.72
CA HIS A 407 -12.38 -34.63 47.59
C HIS A 407 -13.91 -34.57 47.67
N VAL A 408 -14.43 -33.45 48.16
CA VAL A 408 -15.85 -33.15 48.35
C VAL A 408 -16.19 -31.76 47.80
N THR A 409 -17.48 -31.43 47.67
CA THR A 409 -17.92 -30.10 47.20
C THR A 409 -18.04 -29.08 48.33
N SER A 410 -18.03 -29.53 49.58
CA SER A 410 -18.03 -28.67 50.77
C SER A 410 -16.66 -28.05 50.96
N MET A 411 -16.59 -26.78 51.35
CA MET A 411 -15.33 -26.02 51.46
C MET A 411 -15.03 -25.51 52.87
N ASP A 412 -15.81 -25.99 53.84
CA ASP A 412 -15.98 -25.33 55.13
C ASP A 412 -15.00 -25.82 56.20
N ASP A 413 -14.11 -26.76 55.87
CA ASP A 413 -13.14 -27.34 56.80
C ASP A 413 -11.95 -26.39 57.10
N CYS A 414 -11.62 -26.23 58.38
CA CYS A 414 -10.48 -25.43 58.84
C CYS A 414 -9.21 -26.25 59.12
N ASP A 415 -9.29 -27.58 59.29
CA ASP A 415 -8.17 -28.50 59.43
C ASP A 415 -8.47 -29.87 58.80
N ASP A 416 -7.93 -30.09 57.59
CA ASP A 416 -8.01 -31.31 56.76
C ASP A 416 -7.41 -32.59 57.40
N THR A 417 -6.99 -32.52 58.66
CA THR A 417 -6.50 -33.67 59.43
C THR A 417 -7.36 -33.99 60.66
N CYS A 418 -8.36 -33.17 60.94
CA CYS A 418 -9.25 -33.24 62.09
C CYS A 418 -10.69 -33.46 61.66
N GLY A 419 -11.16 -34.73 61.69
CA GLY A 419 -12.52 -35.08 61.23
C GLY A 419 -13.68 -34.64 62.14
N VAL A 420 -13.42 -33.67 63.02
CA VAL A 420 -14.39 -32.97 63.87
C VAL A 420 -14.23 -31.45 63.78
N CYS A 421 -13.40 -30.93 62.86
CA CYS A 421 -13.11 -29.51 62.72
C CYS A 421 -13.86 -28.90 61.54
N TYR A 422 -15.16 -28.62 61.72
CA TYR A 422 -16.02 -28.03 60.68
C TYR A 422 -17.16 -27.16 61.25
N PRO A 423 -17.65 -26.15 60.50
CA PRO A 423 -18.70 -25.25 60.93
C PRO A 423 -19.97 -25.90 61.47
N GLY A 424 -20.31 -25.49 62.70
CA GLY A 424 -21.52 -25.93 63.40
C GLY A 424 -21.38 -27.26 64.12
N ASN A 425 -20.17 -27.84 64.18
CA ASN A 425 -19.88 -28.86 65.18
C ASN A 425 -19.87 -28.23 66.59
N ALA A 426 -19.88 -29.06 67.64
CA ALA A 426 -19.77 -28.58 69.00
C ALA A 426 -18.31 -28.61 69.46
N GLU A 427 -17.84 -27.49 70.01
CA GLU A 427 -16.56 -27.43 70.73
C GLU A 427 -16.48 -28.52 71.80
N VAL A 428 -15.35 -29.20 71.84
CA VAL A 428 -14.93 -30.08 72.92
C VAL A 428 -13.58 -29.60 73.38
N CYS A 429 -13.29 -29.69 74.68
CA CYS A 429 -11.97 -29.28 75.12
C CYS A 429 -10.89 -30.30 74.73
N ASP A 430 -10.33 -30.12 73.56
CA ASP A 430 -9.18 -30.85 73.05
C ASP A 430 -8.08 -29.93 72.50
N GLY A 431 -8.30 -28.60 72.50
CA GLY A 431 -7.35 -27.61 72.02
C GLY A 431 -7.34 -27.46 70.50
N GLU A 432 -8.29 -28.10 69.81
CA GLU A 432 -8.58 -27.87 68.40
C GLU A 432 -9.79 -26.94 68.27
N ASN A 433 -9.90 -26.23 67.14
CA ASN A 433 -11.11 -25.47 66.83
C ASN A 433 -12.08 -26.41 66.11
N ASN A 434 -13.05 -26.97 66.83
CA ASN A 434 -13.93 -27.98 66.27
C ASN A 434 -15.05 -27.38 65.39
N ASP A 435 -15.46 -26.13 65.61
CA ASP A 435 -16.56 -25.48 64.92
C ASP A 435 -16.12 -24.40 63.90
N CYS A 436 -14.82 -24.26 63.72
CA CYS A 436 -14.13 -23.34 62.81
C CYS A 436 -14.54 -21.86 62.93
N ASP A 437 -14.89 -21.38 64.13
CA ASP A 437 -15.28 -19.97 64.36
C ASP A 437 -14.10 -19.00 64.64
N ALA A 438 -12.87 -19.52 64.57
CA ALA A 438 -11.57 -18.91 64.88
C ALA A 438 -11.17 -18.80 66.36
N ASP A 439 -12.06 -19.05 67.31
CA ASP A 439 -11.70 -19.18 68.72
C ASP A 439 -11.41 -20.70 69.02
N VAL A 440 -10.83 -21.08 70.16
CA VAL A 440 -10.55 -22.50 70.51
C VAL A 440 -11.17 -22.89 71.85
N ASP A 441 -11.97 -23.96 71.87
CA ASP A 441 -12.64 -24.54 73.03
C ASP A 441 -13.73 -23.62 73.67
N GLU A 442 -14.38 -22.76 72.88
CA GLU A 442 -15.35 -21.76 73.36
C GLU A 442 -16.58 -22.41 73.97
N GLY A 443 -17.11 -21.78 75.01
CA GLY A 443 -18.32 -22.27 75.65
C GLY A 443 -18.16 -23.61 76.39
N VAL A 444 -16.99 -24.26 76.29
CA VAL A 444 -16.62 -25.45 77.08
C VAL A 444 -15.50 -25.18 78.08
N LEU A 445 -14.92 -23.97 78.10
CA LEU A 445 -14.01 -23.52 79.15
C LEU A 445 -14.75 -23.23 80.47
N ASP A 446 -14.20 -23.74 81.57
CA ASP A 446 -14.60 -23.38 82.93
C ASP A 446 -13.82 -22.15 83.42
N THR A 447 -14.43 -21.38 84.32
CA THR A 447 -13.76 -20.27 85.00
C THR A 447 -13.01 -20.79 86.23
N PHE A 448 -11.71 -20.55 86.27
CA PHE A 448 -10.85 -20.86 87.41
C PHE A 448 -10.33 -19.57 88.07
N TYR A 449 -10.17 -19.60 89.39
CA TYR A 449 -9.82 -18.46 90.23
C TYR A 449 -8.40 -18.62 90.74
N ARG A 450 -7.56 -17.58 90.70
CA ARG A 450 -6.18 -17.70 91.19
C ARG A 450 -6.21 -18.05 92.68
N ASP A 451 -5.41 -19.06 93.04
CA ASP A 451 -5.31 -19.66 94.38
C ASP A 451 -3.85 -19.56 94.84
N GLY A 452 -3.59 -18.58 95.70
CA GLY A 452 -2.28 -18.15 96.17
C GLY A 452 -1.72 -18.97 97.33
N ASP A 453 -2.59 -19.60 98.11
CA ASP A 453 -2.23 -20.35 99.32
C ASP A 453 -2.55 -21.85 99.26
N GLY A 454 -3.30 -22.28 98.26
CA GLY A 454 -3.55 -23.68 97.91
C GLY A 454 -4.69 -24.34 98.68
N ASP A 455 -5.66 -23.58 99.20
CA ASP A 455 -6.79 -24.15 99.95
C ASP A 455 -7.96 -24.63 99.09
N GLY A 456 -7.93 -24.34 97.78
CA GLY A 456 -8.94 -24.75 96.82
C GLY A 456 -10.08 -23.76 96.61
N HIS A 457 -10.00 -22.57 97.22
CA HIS A 457 -10.73 -21.36 96.84
C HIS A 457 -9.77 -20.35 96.23
N GLY A 458 -10.29 -19.41 95.43
CA GLY A 458 -9.46 -18.38 94.81
C GLY A 458 -10.19 -17.05 94.68
N ARG A 459 -9.45 -15.99 94.34
CA ARG A 459 -10.01 -14.63 94.26
C ARG A 459 -10.89 -14.44 93.03
N ASP A 460 -12.08 -13.88 93.24
CA ASP A 460 -13.06 -13.56 92.19
C ASP A 460 -12.59 -12.49 91.19
N ASP A 461 -11.63 -11.65 91.57
CA ASP A 461 -11.11 -10.58 90.72
C ASP A 461 -9.95 -11.02 89.82
N MET A 462 -9.50 -12.28 89.93
CA MET A 462 -8.40 -12.81 89.15
C MET A 462 -8.72 -14.21 88.60
N THR A 463 -9.44 -14.22 87.49
CA THR A 463 -9.93 -15.43 86.83
C THR A 463 -9.18 -15.75 85.54
N THR A 464 -9.15 -17.02 85.17
CA THR A 464 -8.77 -17.51 83.83
C THR A 464 -9.77 -18.54 83.33
N LEU A 465 -9.96 -18.61 82.01
CA LEU A 465 -10.71 -19.68 81.38
C LEU A 465 -9.74 -20.81 81.01
N ALA A 466 -10.14 -22.06 81.30
CA ALA A 466 -9.40 -23.26 80.91
C ALA A 466 -10.34 -24.48 80.99
N CYS A 467 -9.92 -25.63 80.50
CA CYS A 467 -10.72 -26.86 80.59
C CYS A 467 -10.44 -27.70 81.83
N SER A 468 -9.37 -27.35 82.53
CA SER A 468 -8.92 -28.01 83.75
C SER A 468 -8.15 -26.99 84.55
N PRO A 469 -8.17 -27.09 85.89
CA PRO A 469 -7.59 -26.08 86.76
C PRO A 469 -6.11 -25.88 86.44
N PRO A 470 -5.69 -24.69 85.97
CA PRO A 470 -4.29 -24.39 85.78
C PRO A 470 -3.54 -24.42 87.11
N SER A 471 -2.22 -24.62 87.07
CA SER A 471 -1.40 -24.61 88.29
C SER A 471 -1.53 -23.27 89.02
N GLY A 472 -1.88 -23.30 90.31
CA GLY A 472 -2.09 -22.10 91.14
C GLY A 472 -3.46 -21.44 90.93
N TYR A 473 -4.45 -22.21 90.44
CA TYR A 473 -5.84 -21.79 90.35
C TYR A 473 -6.77 -22.87 90.94
N ALA A 474 -7.86 -22.44 91.53
CA ALA A 474 -8.94 -23.23 92.12
C ALA A 474 -10.21 -23.18 91.26
N GLY A 475 -11.05 -24.21 91.36
CA GLY A 475 -12.36 -24.28 90.70
C GLY A 475 -13.49 -23.58 91.46
N MET A 476 -13.24 -23.18 92.70
CA MET A 476 -14.18 -22.45 93.55
C MET A 476 -13.65 -21.04 93.79
N GLY A 477 -14.53 -20.04 93.70
CA GLY A 477 -14.19 -18.63 93.95
C GLY A 477 -14.46 -18.20 95.39
N MET A 478 -14.61 -16.90 95.56
CA MET A 478 -15.01 -16.18 96.78
C MET A 478 -14.02 -16.21 97.95
N ASP A 479 -12.74 -16.45 97.68
CA ASP A 479 -11.69 -16.30 98.69
C ASP A 479 -11.45 -14.82 99.04
N CYS A 480 -11.66 -14.46 100.31
CA CYS A 480 -11.49 -13.11 100.82
C CYS A 480 -10.06 -12.80 101.31
N ASP A 481 -9.19 -13.79 101.53
CA ASP A 481 -7.76 -13.63 101.79
C ASP A 481 -6.90 -14.77 101.23
N ASP A 482 -6.64 -14.73 99.92
CA ASP A 482 -5.82 -15.67 99.13
C ASP A 482 -4.30 -15.65 99.44
N ALA A 483 -3.94 -15.25 100.66
CA ALA A 483 -2.63 -15.50 101.27
C ALA A 483 -2.72 -16.39 102.52
N ALA A 484 -3.93 -16.75 102.95
CA ALA A 484 -4.24 -17.49 104.17
C ALA A 484 -5.20 -18.66 103.89
N SER A 485 -4.64 -19.88 103.82
CA SER A 485 -5.35 -21.15 103.56
C SER A 485 -6.42 -21.57 104.59
N THR A 486 -6.75 -20.68 105.51
CA THR A 486 -7.76 -20.85 106.57
C THR A 486 -8.94 -19.92 106.40
N THR A 487 -8.90 -19.03 105.40
CA THR A 487 -9.84 -17.93 105.21
C THR A 487 -10.52 -18.08 103.86
N TYR A 488 -11.65 -18.80 103.82
CA TYR A 488 -12.36 -19.17 102.59
C TYR A 488 -13.84 -19.46 102.87
N PRO A 489 -14.72 -19.40 101.84
CA PRO A 489 -16.14 -19.69 101.97
C PRO A 489 -16.47 -20.98 102.73
N GLY A 490 -17.10 -20.85 103.90
CA GLY A 490 -17.47 -21.99 104.74
C GLY A 490 -16.34 -22.62 105.54
N ALA A 491 -15.19 -21.93 105.67
CA ALA A 491 -14.20 -22.24 106.69
C ALA A 491 -14.81 -22.16 108.10
N SER A 492 -14.12 -22.73 109.09
CA SER A 492 -14.55 -22.58 110.47
C SER A 492 -13.96 -21.29 111.04
N GLU A 493 -14.83 -20.37 111.43
CA GLU A 493 -14.45 -19.17 112.18
C GLU A 493 -13.47 -19.47 113.32
N LEU A 494 -12.43 -18.66 113.43
CA LEU A 494 -11.52 -18.60 114.56
C LEU A 494 -11.71 -17.24 115.22
N CYS A 495 -11.83 -17.14 116.56
CA CYS A 495 -11.89 -15.82 117.22
C CYS A 495 -10.54 -15.07 117.07
N ASN A 496 -10.36 -14.38 115.94
CA ASN A 496 -9.15 -13.72 115.48
C ASN A 496 -9.44 -12.34 114.83
N ALA A 497 -10.71 -11.91 114.78
CA ALA A 497 -11.20 -10.67 114.15
C ALA A 497 -10.97 -10.57 112.63
N ILE A 498 -10.72 -11.71 111.98
CA ILE A 498 -10.78 -11.93 110.53
C ILE A 498 -12.14 -12.58 110.24
N ASP A 499 -12.69 -12.28 109.07
CA ASP A 499 -13.85 -12.98 108.52
C ASP A 499 -13.29 -14.24 107.86
N ASP A 500 -13.19 -15.34 108.61
CA ASP A 500 -12.52 -16.55 108.13
C ASP A 500 -13.40 -17.32 107.13
N ASP A 501 -14.72 -17.26 107.26
CA ASP A 501 -15.66 -17.96 106.37
C ASP A 501 -16.19 -17.12 105.19
N CYS A 502 -15.71 -15.87 105.09
CA CYS A 502 -16.02 -14.91 104.03
C CYS A 502 -17.53 -14.60 103.89
N ASP A 503 -18.30 -14.66 104.98
CA ASP A 503 -19.74 -14.37 104.99
C ASP A 503 -20.09 -12.87 105.19
N GLY A 504 -19.07 -12.05 105.47
CA GLY A 504 -19.19 -10.61 105.74
C GLY A 504 -19.34 -10.26 107.22
N SER A 505 -19.30 -11.25 108.11
CA SER A 505 -19.27 -11.12 109.56
C SER A 505 -17.90 -11.55 110.08
N ARG A 506 -17.60 -11.25 111.35
CA ARG A 506 -16.35 -11.68 111.98
C ARG A 506 -16.71 -12.39 113.27
N ASP A 507 -16.14 -13.57 113.50
CA ASP A 507 -16.22 -14.35 114.74
C ASP A 507 -17.67 -14.69 115.18
N GLU A 508 -18.65 -14.72 114.28
CA GLU A 508 -20.09 -14.74 114.59
C GLU A 508 -20.60 -16.08 115.17
N THR A 509 -19.80 -17.14 115.09
CA THR A 509 -20.09 -18.43 115.75
C THR A 509 -19.60 -18.51 117.21
N PHE A 510 -18.87 -17.51 117.72
CA PHE A 510 -18.35 -17.49 119.09
C PHE A 510 -19.24 -16.70 120.05
N THR A 511 -20.15 -17.39 120.74
CA THR A 511 -20.94 -16.80 121.83
C THR A 511 -20.35 -17.11 123.22
N CYS A 512 -19.52 -16.20 123.77
CA CYS A 512 -19.35 -16.08 125.23
C CYS A 512 -19.70 -14.66 125.67
N VAL A 513 -20.71 -14.53 126.52
CA VAL A 513 -21.21 -13.24 127.03
C VAL A 513 -20.28 -12.74 128.14
N GLU A 514 -19.78 -11.51 128.00
CA GLU A 514 -18.91 -10.87 129.00
C GLU A 514 -19.62 -10.83 130.37
N GLY A 515 -18.97 -11.42 131.39
CA GLY A 515 -19.52 -11.50 132.75
C GLY A 515 -20.35 -12.74 133.08
N GLU A 516 -20.59 -13.67 132.14
CA GLU A 516 -21.20 -14.96 132.46
C GLU A 516 -20.20 -15.89 133.18
N SER A 517 -20.67 -16.57 134.23
CA SER A 517 -19.84 -17.41 135.10
C SER A 517 -20.24 -18.88 134.97
N THR A 518 -19.35 -19.69 134.41
CA THR A 518 -19.55 -21.14 134.27
C THR A 518 -18.80 -21.88 135.38
N GLY A 519 -19.43 -22.94 135.91
CA GLY A 519 -18.83 -23.75 136.97
C GLY A 519 -17.64 -24.55 136.46
N CYS A 520 -16.46 -24.33 137.04
CA CYS A 520 -15.25 -25.08 136.74
C CYS A 520 -14.79 -25.86 137.99
N THR A 521 -14.18 -27.03 137.79
CA THR A 521 -13.64 -27.82 138.90
C THR A 521 -12.14 -27.95 138.69
N THR A 522 -11.33 -27.55 139.66
CA THR A 522 -9.88 -27.74 139.56
C THR A 522 -9.55 -29.23 139.66
N SER A 523 -8.39 -29.63 139.16
CA SER A 523 -7.93 -31.02 139.14
C SER A 523 -7.78 -31.66 140.55
N CYS A 524 -7.93 -30.89 141.64
CA CYS A 524 -8.01 -31.37 143.01
C CYS A 524 -9.45 -31.52 143.55
N GLY A 525 -10.48 -31.35 142.72
CA GLY A 525 -11.89 -31.57 143.05
C GLY A 525 -12.63 -30.39 143.69
N THR A 526 -12.01 -29.22 143.77
CA THR A 526 -12.67 -28.01 144.31
C THR A 526 -13.49 -27.33 143.21
N ARG A 527 -14.78 -27.11 143.48
CA ARG A 527 -15.69 -26.37 142.57
C ARG A 527 -15.48 -24.87 142.73
N GLY A 528 -15.25 -24.18 141.62
CA GLY A 528 -15.20 -22.73 141.49
C GLY A 528 -16.02 -22.27 140.27
N THR A 529 -15.98 -20.97 140.00
CA THR A 529 -16.60 -20.35 138.82
C THR A 529 -15.54 -19.55 138.09
N GLY A 530 -15.38 -19.81 136.79
CA GLY A 530 -14.59 -18.97 135.90
C GLY A 530 -15.52 -17.98 135.20
N THR A 531 -15.16 -16.71 135.17
CA THR A 531 -15.91 -15.64 134.47
C THR A 531 -15.23 -15.33 133.14
N CYS A 532 -15.98 -15.29 132.04
CA CYS A 532 -15.49 -14.75 130.76
C CYS A 532 -15.09 -13.28 130.97
N THR A 533 -13.81 -12.95 130.76
CA THR A 533 -13.25 -11.62 131.04
C THR A 533 -13.27 -10.66 129.86
N THR A 534 -13.67 -11.12 128.66
CA THR A 534 -13.84 -10.33 127.43
C THR A 534 -14.75 -11.10 126.45
N SER A 535 -15.69 -10.43 125.78
CA SER A 535 -16.43 -10.96 124.62
C SER A 535 -15.59 -10.87 123.33
N CYS A 536 -15.79 -11.77 122.36
CA CYS A 536 -15.34 -11.60 120.97
C CYS A 536 -16.35 -10.70 120.23
N GLU A 537 -16.68 -9.52 120.78
CA GLU A 537 -17.44 -8.47 120.07
C GLU A 537 -16.56 -7.21 120.02
N GLU A 538 -16.34 -6.66 118.83
CA GLU A 538 -15.54 -5.45 118.59
C GLU A 538 -16.16 -4.18 119.24
N PRO A 539 -15.37 -3.12 119.51
CA PRO A 539 -15.89 -1.75 119.64
C PRO A 539 -16.41 -1.15 118.33
#